data_AF-A0A1Q3WT20-F1
#
_entry.id   AF-A0A1Q3WT20-F1
#
_cell.length_a   1.000
_cell.length_b   1.000
_cell.length_c   1.000
_cell.angle_alpha   90.00
_cell.angle_beta   90.00
_cell.angle_gamma   90.00
#
_symmetry.space_group_name_H-M   'P 1'
#
loop_
_entity.id
_entity.type
_entity.pdbx_description
1 polymer ?
#
loop_
_entity_poly.entity_id
_entity_poly.type
_entity_poly.pdbx_seq_one_letter_code
_entity_poly.pdbx_strand_id
1 'polypeptide(L)' 'MADKKESPKKPTHVVVKEFRDKDNFDKIHEVGSDVSHFDEVRLAHLVSIGHVEGPKEPEKDPEKKPD' A
#
# COMPACT_ATOMS: atom_id res chain seq x y z
N MET A 1 12.70 32.80 6.12
CA MET A 1 13.18 31.40 6.03
C MET A 1 12.06 30.60 5.39
N ALA A 2 12.36 29.76 4.41
CA ALA A 2 11.37 29.10 3.57
C ALA A 2 10.99 27.74 4.17
N ASP A 3 9.87 27.68 4.88
CA ASP A 3 9.23 26.43 5.26
C ASP A 3 8.57 25.83 4.03
N LYS A 4 9.37 25.05 3.30
CA LYS A 4 8.92 24.17 2.22
C LYS A 4 8.02 23.11 2.87
N LYS A 5 6.73 23.42 3.00
CA LYS A 5 5.68 22.45 3.34
C LYS A 5 5.67 21.41 2.22
N GLU A 6 6.48 20.38 2.39
CA GLU A 6 6.41 19.17 1.60
C GLU A 6 4.99 18.63 1.78
N SER A 7 4.20 18.71 0.72
CA SER A 7 2.86 18.16 0.65
C SER A 7 2.91 16.73 1.18
N PRO A 8 1.99 16.28 2.05
CA PRO A 8 1.97 14.88 2.46
C PRO A 8 1.79 14.05 1.20
N LYS A 9 2.89 13.45 0.72
CA LYS A 9 2.85 12.47 -0.35
C LYS A 9 1.93 11.38 0.18
N LYS A 10 0.72 11.34 -0.37
CA LYS A 10 -0.24 10.30 -0.01
C LYS A 10 0.48 8.96 -0.20
N PRO A 11 0.35 8.03 0.76
CA PRO A 11 0.94 6.72 0.62
C PRO A 11 0.42 6.10 -0.69
N THR A 12 1.34 5.70 -1.55
CA THR A 12 1.00 5.05 -2.82
C THR A 12 0.69 3.58 -2.59
N HIS A 13 1.24 2.95 -1.56
CA HIS A 13 1.02 1.55 -1.26
C HIS A 13 0.66 1.36 0.21
N VAL A 14 -0.52 0.79 0.45
CA VAL A 14 -1.08 0.59 1.79
C VAL A 14 -1.33 -0.88 2.02
N VAL A 15 -0.98 -1.39 3.20
CA VAL A 15 -1.25 -2.78 3.56
C VAL A 15 -2.75 -2.99 3.73
N VAL A 16 -3.30 -3.97 3.01
CA VAL A 16 -4.71 -4.38 3.14
C VAL A 16 -4.87 -5.68 3.92
N LYS A 17 -3.78 -6.43 4.08
CA LYS A 17 -3.75 -7.67 4.86
C LYS A 17 -2.42 -7.81 5.57
N GLU A 18 -2.48 -8.04 6.88
CA GLU A 18 -1.29 -8.18 7.72
C GLU A 18 -0.28 -9.20 7.16
N PHE A 19 1.00 -8.85 7.21
CA PHE A 19 2.08 -9.76 6.82
C PHE A 19 3.35 -9.49 7.60
N ARG A 20 4.21 -10.51 7.68
CA ARG A 20 5.54 -10.40 8.30
C ARG A 20 6.56 -9.89 7.30
N ASP A 21 7.44 -9.01 7.78
CA ASP A 21 8.57 -8.54 6.98
C ASP A 21 9.50 -9.72 6.64
N LYS A 22 9.92 -9.79 5.37
CA LYS A 22 10.82 -10.84 4.92
C LYS A 22 12.22 -10.69 5.51
N ASP A 23 12.65 -9.45 5.72
CA ASP A 23 13.97 -9.13 6.26
C ASP A 23 13.98 -9.18 7.79
N ASN A 24 12.81 -9.08 8.43
CA ASN A 24 12.65 -9.20 9.88
C ASN A 24 11.30 -9.83 10.25
N PHE A 25 11.31 -11.14 10.54
CA PHE A 25 10.09 -11.89 10.85
C PHE A 25 9.37 -11.45 12.14
N ASP A 26 10.05 -10.72 13.04
CA ASP A 26 9.43 -10.11 14.23
C ASP A 26 8.66 -8.82 13.88
N LYS A 27 8.90 -8.23 12.71
CA LYS A 27 8.19 -7.05 12.24
C LYS A 27 6.95 -7.46 11.46
N ILE A 28 5.77 -7.12 11.99
CA ILE A 28 4.49 -7.31 11.32
C ILE A 28 4.01 -5.96 10.79
N HIS A 29 3.64 -5.93 9.50
CA HIS A 29 2.98 -4.78 8.90
C HIS A 29 1.47 -5.00 9.01
N GLU A 30 0.81 -4.12 9.76
CA GLU A 30 -0.63 -4.16 9.99
C GLU A 30 -1.39 -3.49 8.84
N VAL A 31 -2.69 -3.81 8.73
CA VAL A 31 -3.60 -3.20 7.76
C VAL A 31 -3.65 -1.68 7.98
N GLY A 32 -3.53 -0.90 6.91
CA GLY A 32 -3.46 0.56 6.95
C GLY A 32 -2.04 1.12 7.10
N SER A 33 -1.03 0.26 7.30
CA SER A 33 0.37 0.70 7.34
C SER A 33 0.84 1.15 5.96
N ASP A 34 1.64 2.23 5.93
CA ASP A 34 2.30 2.69 4.71
C ASP A 34 3.52 1.81 4.42
N VAL A 35 3.56 1.25 3.21
CA VAL A 35 4.70 0.49 2.68
C VAL A 35 5.22 1.08 1.39
N SER A 36 4.84 2.32 1.06
CA SER A 36 5.30 3.04 -0.14
C SER A 36 6.82 3.24 -0.21
N HIS A 37 7.52 3.04 0.93
CA HIS A 37 8.97 3.08 1.03
C HIS A 37 9.67 1.77 0.64
N PHE A 38 8.92 0.70 0.33
CA PHE A 38 9.48 -0.57 -0.12
C PHE A 38 9.91 -0.53 -1.58
N ASP A 39 10.82 -1.44 -1.93
CA ASP A 39 11.22 -1.67 -3.32
C ASP A 39 10.03 -2.08 -4.19
N GLU A 40 10.02 -1.59 -5.43
CA GLU A 40 8.96 -1.86 -6.42
C GLU A 40 8.75 -3.35 -6.68
N VAL A 41 9.82 -4.15 -6.68
CA VAL A 41 9.74 -5.61 -6.85
C VAL A 41 9.01 -6.25 -5.68
N ARG A 42 9.29 -5.79 -4.45
CA ARG A 42 8.65 -6.28 -3.23
C ARG A 42 7.19 -5.88 -3.21
N LEU A 43 6.89 -4.63 -3.56
CA LEU A 43 5.53 -4.12 -3.68
C LEU A 43 4.72 -4.88 -4.75
N ALA A 44 5.26 -5.09 -5.94
CA ALA A 44 4.60 -5.86 -6.99
C ALA A 44 4.27 -7.29 -6.55
N HIS A 45 5.20 -7.94 -5.82
CA HIS A 45 4.94 -9.25 -5.23
C HIS A 45 3.82 -9.16 -4.18
N LEU A 46 3.89 -8.22 -3.23
CA LEU A 46 2.88 -8.02 -2.18
C LEU A 46 1.49 -7.68 -2.73
N VAL A 47 1.41 -6.90 -3.80
CA VAL A 47 0.17 -6.59 -4.53
C VAL A 47 -0.36 -7.84 -5.24
N SER A 48 0.51 -8.59 -5.91
CA SER A 48 0.14 -9.84 -6.61
C SER A 48 -0.45 -10.89 -5.66
N ILE A 49 0.07 -11.00 -4.43
CA ILE A 49 -0.46 -11.90 -3.39
C ILE A 49 -1.60 -11.29 -2.56
N GLY A 50 -2.01 -10.04 -2.84
CA GLY A 50 -3.13 -9.37 -2.19
C GLY A 50 -2.87 -8.91 -0.75
N HIS A 51 -1.61 -8.69 -0.38
CA HIS A 51 -1.23 -8.16 0.94
C HIS A 51 -1.19 -6.63 0.99
N VAL A 52 -0.88 -6.00 -0.14
CA VAL A 52 -0.79 -4.54 -0.29
C VAL A 52 -1.71 -4.10 -1.41
N GLU A 53 -2.38 -2.97 -1.21
CA GLU A 53 -3.08 -2.26 -2.26
C GLU A 53 -2.13 -1.22 -2.85
N GLY A 54 -1.88 -1.33 -4.16
CA GLY A 54 -1.05 -0.39 -4.90
C GLY A 54 -1.68 1.00 -5.02
N PRO A 55 -1.05 1.93 -5.78
CA PRO A 55 -1.59 3.26 -5.98
C PRO A 55 -2.95 3.09 -6.62
N LYS A 56 -3.97 3.29 -5.79
CA LYS A 56 -5.35 3.30 -6.21
C LYS A 56 -5.49 4.53 -7.09
N GLU A 57 -5.20 4.38 -8.38
CA GLU A 57 -6.02 5.11 -9.34
C GLU A 57 -7.47 4.76 -8.94
N PRO A 58 -8.31 5.75 -8.65
CA PRO A 58 -9.68 5.51 -8.24
C PRO A 58 -10.47 4.96 -9.44
N GLU A 59 -10.21 3.71 -9.81
CA GLU A 59 -10.91 3.02 -10.88
C GLU A 59 -11.79 1.91 -10.30
N LYS A 60 -13.04 2.33 -10.07
CA LYS A 60 -14.30 1.62 -10.31
C LYS A 60 -14.51 0.30 -9.56
N ASP A 61 -15.30 0.41 -8.49
CA ASP A 61 -16.41 -0.50 -8.21
C ASP A 61 -17.00 -1.12 -9.50
N PRO A 62 -16.95 -2.44 -9.68
CA PRO A 62 -17.86 -3.16 -10.55
C PRO A 62 -18.87 -3.93 -9.69
N GLU A 63 -19.56 -3.28 -8.76
CA GLU A 63 -20.73 -3.89 -8.11
C GLU A 63 -21.98 -3.02 -8.30
N LYS A 64 -22.40 -2.92 -9.57
CA LYS A 64 -23.82 -2.85 -9.90
C LYS A 64 -24.17 -4.14 -10.63
N LYS A 65 -24.66 -5.13 -9.88
CA LYS A 65 -25.57 -6.14 -10.45
C LYS A 65 -26.86 -5.41 -10.83
N PRO A 66 -27.28 -5.38 -12.10
CA PRO A 66 -28.68 -5.13 -12.42
C PRO A 66 -29.43 -6.46 -12.33
N ASP A 67 -30.38 -6.56 -11.40
CA ASP A 67 -31.53 -7.47 -11.53
C ASP A 67 -32.77 -6.60 -11.79
#